data_AF-A0A5M3VTZ4-F1
#
_entry.id   AF-A0A5M3VTZ4-F1
#
_cell.length_a   1.000
_cell.length_b   1.000
_cell.length_c   1.000
_cell.angle_alpha   90.00
_cell.angle_beta   90.00
_cell.angle_gamma   90.00
#
_symmetry.space_group_name_H-M   'P 1'
#
loop_
_entity.id
_entity.type
_entity.pdbx_description
1 polymer ?
#
loop_
_entity_poly.entity_id
_entity_poly.type
_entity_poly.pdbx_seq_one_letter_code
_entity_poly.pdbx_strand_id
1 'polypeptide(L)'
;MTMPTGATPGVQMSIGVLLSYEGTGLRAPTTGLPAGTKVYPYASISELPGLNSATGVGELGTIAAGQVITLPTTTVNLLTKSDNEGIASVRPGAMNFGTSPGAPFIQCRVLNATALQTYPLTVSGGGQSASSTPSPTVTATAAGTDDETADETTDGDIFEDESGMETPVGAAETGGGGDAGPDGRMLVGTGLLIILAAGSGLLLHRRGTSVRPRSPRRPGDISRNVAR
;
A
#
# COMPACT_ATOMS: atom_id res chain seq x y z
N MET A 1 1.95 -10.65 11.56
CA MET A 1 1.27 -11.27 10.39
C MET A 1 1.79 -12.69 10.21
N THR A 2 1.05 -13.55 9.52
CA THR A 2 1.43 -14.94 9.24
C THR A 2 1.44 -15.16 7.73
N MET A 3 2.59 -15.51 7.17
CA MET A 3 2.75 -15.75 5.73
C MET A 3 2.26 -17.16 5.36
N PRO A 4 1.70 -17.37 4.15
CA PRO A 4 1.34 -18.69 3.68
C PRO A 4 2.59 -19.56 3.51
N THR A 5 2.45 -20.85 3.82
CA THR A 5 3.45 -21.87 3.48
C THR A 5 3.11 -22.51 2.14
N GLY A 6 4.10 -22.68 1.27
CA GLY A 6 3.90 -23.35 -0.02
C GLY A 6 3.07 -22.54 -1.02
N ALA A 7 3.25 -21.22 -1.07
CA ALA A 7 2.63 -20.41 -2.11
C ALA A 7 3.19 -20.82 -3.49
N THR A 8 2.29 -21.04 -4.45
CA THR A 8 2.62 -21.45 -5.81
C THR A 8 2.12 -20.42 -6.82
N PRO A 9 2.84 -20.21 -7.94
CA PRO A 9 2.38 -19.34 -9.02
C PRO A 9 0.98 -19.74 -9.53
N GLY A 10 0.18 -18.74 -9.89
CA GLY A 10 -1.15 -18.95 -10.45
C GLY A 10 -2.23 -19.30 -9.43
N VAL A 11 -1.87 -19.62 -8.18
CA VAL A 11 -2.79 -20.05 -7.12
C VAL A 11 -3.03 -18.91 -6.13
N GLN A 12 -4.28 -18.75 -5.69
CA GLN A 12 -4.62 -17.78 -4.65
C GLN A 12 -4.00 -18.22 -3.32
N MET A 13 -3.34 -17.29 -2.65
CA MET A 13 -2.71 -17.50 -1.34
C MET A 13 -3.30 -16.55 -0.30
N SER A 14 -3.16 -16.93 0.97
CA SER A 14 -3.71 -16.18 2.10
C SER A 14 -2.63 -15.78 3.11
N ILE A 15 -2.60 -14.50 3.46
CA ILE A 15 -1.77 -13.93 4.51
C ILE A 15 -2.66 -13.66 5.73
N GLY A 16 -2.35 -14.28 6.86
CA GLY A 16 -3.09 -14.07 8.10
C GLY A 16 -2.68 -12.76 8.80
N VAL A 17 -3.65 -11.94 9.19
CA VAL A 17 -3.40 -10.76 10.03
C VAL A 17 -4.32 -10.76 11.25
N LEU A 18 -3.74 -10.54 12.42
CA LEU A 18 -4.49 -10.22 13.64
C LEU A 18 -4.50 -8.70 13.79
N LEU A 19 -5.67 -8.12 13.98
CA LEU A 19 -5.84 -6.67 14.05
C LEU A 19 -5.79 -6.20 15.51
N SER A 20 -5.05 -5.13 15.77
CA SER A 20 -4.95 -4.51 17.09
C SER A 20 -4.79 -2.99 16.96
N TYR A 21 -5.16 -2.27 18.01
CA TYR A 21 -4.84 -0.85 18.15
C TYR A 21 -3.56 -0.65 18.94
N GLU A 22 -2.88 0.44 18.62
CA GLU A 22 -1.97 1.08 19.57
C GLU A 22 -2.77 2.15 20.32
N GLY A 23 -2.79 2.09 21.65
CA GLY A 23 -3.49 3.06 22.50
C GLY A 23 -5.01 2.84 22.62
N THR A 24 -5.79 3.94 22.63
CA THR A 24 -7.21 3.94 23.04
C THR A 24 -8.19 3.42 21.99
N GLY A 25 -7.71 3.09 20.80
CA GLY A 25 -8.53 2.65 19.67
C GLY A 25 -9.30 3.75 18.95
N LEU A 26 -9.85 3.39 17.79
CA LEU A 26 -10.60 4.28 16.91
C LEU A 26 -12.06 4.38 17.38
N ARG A 27 -12.56 5.60 17.55
CA ARG A 27 -13.97 5.84 17.90
C ARG A 27 -14.83 5.99 16.65
N ALA A 28 -16.03 5.41 16.70
CA ALA A 28 -17.05 5.62 15.68
C ALA A 28 -17.55 7.08 15.70
N PRO A 29 -17.95 7.63 14.55
CA PRO A 29 -18.57 8.95 14.48
C PRO A 29 -19.80 9.09 15.38
N THR A 30 -20.21 10.32 15.66
CA THR A 30 -21.38 10.63 16.51
C THR A 30 -22.70 10.14 15.92
N THR A 31 -22.74 9.82 14.62
CA THR A 31 -23.87 9.19 13.95
C THR A 31 -23.86 7.66 14.04
N GLY A 32 -22.80 7.07 14.61
CA GLY A 32 -22.53 5.63 14.56
C GLY A 32 -21.96 5.18 13.21
N LEU A 33 -21.77 3.87 13.07
CA LEU A 33 -21.42 3.23 11.81
C LEU A 33 -22.68 2.65 11.15
N PRO A 34 -22.80 2.67 9.81
CA PRO A 34 -23.87 1.98 9.11
C PRO A 34 -23.92 0.49 9.47
N ALA A 35 -25.12 -0.09 9.47
CA ALA A 35 -25.28 -1.54 9.66
C ALA A 35 -24.52 -2.31 8.56
N GLY A 36 -23.89 -3.42 8.95
CA GLY A 36 -23.07 -4.23 8.04
C GLY A 36 -21.72 -3.58 7.68
N THR A 37 -21.26 -2.58 8.42
CA THR A 37 -19.89 -2.08 8.30
C THR A 37 -18.90 -3.20 8.64
N LYS A 38 -17.89 -3.35 7.78
CA LYS A 38 -16.79 -4.31 7.92
C LYS A 38 -15.46 -3.56 7.99
N VAL A 39 -14.42 -4.28 8.40
CA VAL A 39 -13.04 -3.81 8.31
C VAL A 39 -12.36 -4.44 7.09
N TYR A 40 -11.63 -3.61 6.33
CA TYR A 40 -10.89 -3.99 5.14
C TYR A 40 -9.40 -3.71 5.40
N PRO A 41 -8.65 -4.66 5.95
CA PRO A 41 -7.20 -4.56 6.05
C PRO A 41 -6.53 -4.81 4.69
N TYR A 42 -5.43 -4.10 4.47
CA TYR A 42 -4.60 -4.22 3.29
C TYR A 42 -3.18 -4.62 3.70
N ALA A 43 -2.44 -5.23 2.79
CA ALA A 43 -0.99 -5.36 2.86
C ALA A 43 -0.38 -4.85 1.55
N SER A 44 0.77 -4.19 1.66
CA SER A 44 1.60 -3.83 0.51
C SER A 44 2.58 -4.95 0.25
N ILE A 45 2.74 -5.29 -1.03
CA ILE A 45 3.70 -6.31 -1.48
C ILE A 45 4.62 -5.68 -2.51
N SER A 46 5.91 -5.98 -2.42
CA SER A 46 6.95 -5.48 -3.33
C SER A 46 7.94 -6.58 -3.70
N GLU A 47 8.88 -6.27 -4.60
CA GLU A 47 10.00 -7.14 -5.01
C GLU A 47 9.61 -8.36 -5.86
N LEU A 48 8.31 -8.60 -6.05
CA LEU A 48 7.81 -9.60 -6.99
C LEU A 48 6.94 -8.93 -8.08
N PRO A 49 7.33 -8.99 -9.36
CA PRO A 49 6.58 -8.35 -10.44
C PRO A 49 5.11 -8.78 -10.47
N GLY A 50 4.20 -7.81 -10.67
CA GLY A 50 2.75 -8.07 -10.74
C GLY A 50 2.06 -8.35 -9.41
N LEU A 51 2.79 -8.51 -8.29
CA LEU A 51 2.22 -8.73 -6.97
C LEU A 51 2.40 -7.47 -6.11
N ASN A 52 1.35 -6.64 -6.00
CA ASN A 52 1.45 -5.33 -5.32
C ASN A 52 0.70 -5.25 -3.98
N SER A 53 -0.27 -6.15 -3.74
CA SER A 53 -1.15 -6.02 -2.58
C SER A 53 -1.86 -7.32 -2.21
N ALA A 54 -2.31 -7.38 -0.95
CA ALA A 54 -3.29 -8.36 -0.48
C ALA A 54 -4.42 -7.62 0.24
N THR A 55 -5.64 -8.14 0.14
CA THR A 55 -6.84 -7.51 0.75
C THR A 55 -7.65 -8.53 1.50
N GLY A 56 -8.19 -8.15 2.66
CA GLY A 56 -9.05 -9.02 3.47
C GLY A 56 -10.33 -8.33 3.90
N VAL A 57 -11.21 -9.11 4.50
CA VAL A 57 -12.47 -8.63 5.08
C VAL A 57 -12.61 -9.22 6.47
N GLY A 58 -12.78 -8.36 7.47
CA GLY A 58 -13.13 -8.73 8.84
C GLY A 58 -14.53 -8.24 9.18
N GLU A 59 -15.30 -9.10 9.85
CA GLU A 59 -16.63 -8.72 10.34
C GLU A 59 -16.52 -7.88 11.62
N LEU A 60 -17.38 -6.89 11.76
CA LEU A 60 -17.50 -6.09 12.97
C LEU A 60 -18.86 -6.33 13.61
N GLY A 61 -18.91 -6.21 14.94
CA GLY A 61 -20.18 -6.14 15.65
C GLY A 61 -20.93 -4.84 15.38
N THR A 62 -22.14 -4.73 15.94
CA THR A 62 -22.88 -3.46 15.95
C THR A 62 -22.13 -2.43 16.80
N ILE A 63 -21.82 -1.27 16.22
CA ILE A 63 -21.07 -0.21 16.90
C ILE A 63 -21.92 1.05 16.96
N ALA A 64 -22.26 1.46 18.19
CA ALA A 64 -23.03 2.67 18.44
C ALA A 64 -22.18 3.94 18.29
N ALA A 65 -22.85 5.09 18.20
CA ALA A 65 -22.23 6.40 18.15
C ALA A 65 -21.20 6.63 19.27
N GLY A 66 -20.01 7.14 18.90
CA GLY A 66 -18.95 7.50 19.84
C GLY A 66 -18.24 6.32 20.54
N GLN A 67 -18.68 5.09 20.33
CA GLN A 67 -18.05 3.89 20.89
C GLN A 67 -16.71 3.59 20.22
N VAL A 68 -15.82 2.91 20.95
CA VAL A 68 -14.61 2.35 20.33
C VAL A 68 -15.02 1.21 19.40
N ILE A 69 -14.50 1.24 18.18
CA ILE A 69 -14.71 0.19 17.18
C ILE A 69 -13.97 -1.05 17.67
N THR A 70 -14.67 -2.14 17.97
CA THR A 70 -14.01 -3.38 18.39
C THR A 70 -13.50 -4.12 17.16
N LEU A 71 -12.17 -4.30 17.05
CA LEU A 71 -11.56 -5.05 15.96
C LEU A 71 -11.83 -6.56 16.10
N PRO A 72 -11.84 -7.31 14.98
CA PRO A 72 -11.92 -8.77 15.02
C PRO A 72 -10.77 -9.36 15.87
N THR A 73 -11.12 -10.23 16.80
CA THR A 73 -10.15 -10.98 17.61
C THR A 73 -9.66 -12.25 16.91
N THR A 74 -10.29 -12.60 15.79
CA THR A 74 -9.87 -13.70 14.92
C THR A 74 -8.94 -13.19 13.82
N THR A 75 -8.11 -14.07 13.30
CA THR A 75 -7.26 -13.78 12.14
C THR A 75 -8.12 -13.43 10.93
N VAL A 76 -7.85 -12.28 10.32
CA VAL A 76 -8.40 -11.89 9.01
C VAL A 76 -7.47 -12.40 7.92
N ASN A 77 -8.04 -13.06 6.92
CA ASN A 77 -7.30 -13.60 5.79
C ASN A 77 -7.21 -12.54 4.67
N LEU A 78 -5.99 -12.08 4.38
CA LEU A 78 -5.71 -11.24 3.23
C LEU A 78 -5.45 -12.13 2.02
N LEU A 79 -6.20 -11.95 0.95
CA LEU A 79 -6.10 -12.74 -0.26
C LEU A 79 -5.24 -12.02 -1.30
N THR A 80 -4.39 -12.78 -1.98
CA THR A 80 -3.58 -12.31 -3.11
C THR A 80 -3.24 -13.46 -4.05
N LYS A 81 -2.71 -13.14 -5.23
CA LYS A 81 -2.29 -14.11 -6.25
C LYS A 81 -1.10 -13.53 -7.02
N SER A 82 -0.05 -14.32 -7.18
CA SER A 82 1.08 -14.04 -8.06
C SER A 82 1.12 -15.07 -9.16
N ASP A 83 1.38 -14.66 -10.40
CA ASP A 83 1.71 -15.57 -11.50
C ASP A 83 3.22 -15.80 -11.63
N ASN A 84 4.03 -15.13 -10.81
CA ASN A 84 5.48 -15.20 -10.82
C ASN A 84 6.03 -15.93 -9.59
N GLU A 85 7.10 -16.70 -9.79
CA GLU A 85 7.94 -17.25 -8.74
C GLU A 85 8.92 -16.19 -8.22
N GLY A 86 9.30 -16.31 -6.95
CA GLY A 86 10.31 -15.45 -6.33
C GLY A 86 10.03 -15.15 -4.87
N ILE A 87 10.79 -14.19 -4.34
CA ILE A 87 10.63 -13.69 -2.98
C ILE A 87 10.06 -12.28 -3.06
N ALA A 88 9.01 -12.03 -2.30
CA ALA A 88 8.39 -10.73 -2.14
C ALA A 88 8.56 -10.23 -0.71
N SER A 89 8.55 -8.91 -0.54
CA SER A 89 8.48 -8.26 0.76
C SER A 89 7.04 -7.84 1.05
N VAL A 90 6.49 -8.27 2.18
CA VAL A 90 5.13 -7.95 2.63
C VAL A 90 5.18 -7.01 3.83
N ARG A 91 4.41 -5.92 3.77
CA ARG A 91 4.25 -4.96 4.87
C ARG A 91 2.76 -4.78 5.19
N PRO A 92 2.37 -4.59 6.46
CA PRO A 92 1.03 -4.11 6.80
C PRO A 92 0.69 -2.84 6.01
N GLY A 93 -0.55 -2.75 5.53
CA GLY A 93 -1.04 -1.62 4.76
C GLY A 93 -2.06 -0.79 5.54
N ALA A 94 -2.80 0.03 4.79
CA ALA A 94 -3.93 0.77 5.34
C ALA A 94 -5.02 -0.19 5.85
N MET A 95 -5.96 0.35 6.61
CA MET A 95 -7.16 -0.33 7.06
C MET A 95 -8.34 0.60 6.87
N ASN A 96 -9.42 0.11 6.28
CA ASN A 96 -10.61 0.93 6.05
C ASN A 96 -11.83 0.31 6.71
N PHE A 97 -12.80 1.13 7.08
CA PHE A 97 -14.07 0.70 7.65
C PHE A 97 -15.19 1.19 6.75
N GLY A 98 -16.05 0.29 6.28
CA GLY A 98 -17.15 0.66 5.39
C GLY A 98 -18.08 -0.51 5.10
N THR A 99 -19.10 -0.30 4.27
CA THR A 99 -19.99 -1.37 3.81
C THR A 99 -19.43 -2.11 2.60
N SER A 100 -18.43 -1.53 1.92
CA SER A 100 -17.68 -2.16 0.84
C SER A 100 -16.25 -1.61 0.78
N PRO A 101 -15.29 -2.33 0.15
CA PRO A 101 -13.91 -1.85 0.00
C PRO A 101 -13.80 -0.52 -0.76
N GLY A 102 -14.71 -0.25 -1.70
CA GLY A 102 -14.72 0.97 -2.52
C GLY A 102 -15.52 2.14 -1.93
N ALA A 103 -16.19 1.94 -0.80
CA ALA A 103 -16.97 2.96 -0.11
C ALA A 103 -16.63 2.99 1.40
N PRO A 104 -15.40 3.38 1.77
CA PRO A 104 -15.01 3.48 3.16
C PRO A 104 -15.70 4.67 3.82
N PHE A 105 -16.28 4.43 5.00
CA PHE A 105 -16.79 5.46 5.89
C PHE A 105 -15.68 6.06 6.76
N ILE A 106 -14.71 5.23 7.17
CA ILE A 106 -13.48 5.68 7.81
C ILE A 106 -12.30 5.12 7.00
N GLN A 107 -11.40 6.02 6.59
CA GLN A 107 -10.18 5.67 5.88
C GLN A 107 -8.99 5.87 6.81
N CYS A 108 -8.29 4.78 7.18
CA CYS A 108 -7.03 4.91 7.89
C CYS A 108 -5.87 5.01 6.89
N ARG A 109 -4.88 5.84 7.22
CA ARG A 109 -3.65 5.96 6.45
C ARG A 109 -2.52 5.38 7.27
N VAL A 110 -1.57 4.75 6.58
CA VAL A 110 -0.33 4.30 7.20
C VAL A 110 0.54 5.53 7.47
N LEU A 111 0.90 5.73 8.73
CA LEU A 111 1.96 6.68 9.11
C LEU A 111 3.29 5.92 9.09
N ASN A 112 4.34 6.52 8.52
CA ASN A 112 5.70 5.95 8.47
C ASN A 112 5.79 4.53 7.84
N ALA A 113 5.32 4.37 6.61
CA ALA A 113 5.31 3.08 5.91
C ALA A 113 6.68 2.37 5.85
N THR A 114 7.78 3.12 5.88
CA THR A 114 9.15 2.59 5.88
C THR A 114 9.54 1.93 7.19
N ALA A 115 8.97 2.36 8.32
CA ALA A 115 9.24 1.81 9.66
C ALA A 115 8.46 0.52 9.97
N LEU A 116 7.52 0.14 9.09
CA LEU A 116 6.73 -1.07 9.30
C LEU A 116 7.57 -2.34 9.17
N GLN A 117 7.27 -3.32 10.03
CA GLN A 117 7.88 -4.64 9.95
C GLN A 117 7.62 -5.26 8.57
N THR A 118 8.69 -5.77 7.97
CA THR A 118 8.65 -6.47 6.69
C THR A 118 8.69 -7.97 6.92
N TYR A 119 7.86 -8.71 6.18
CA TYR A 119 7.76 -10.16 6.25
C TYR A 119 8.08 -10.75 4.87
N PRO A 120 8.98 -11.74 4.77
CA PRO A 120 9.28 -12.38 3.49
C PRO A 120 8.13 -13.30 3.08
N LEU A 121 7.74 -13.24 1.81
CA LEU A 121 6.80 -14.15 1.16
C LEU A 121 7.54 -14.87 0.03
N THR A 122 7.61 -16.20 0.11
CA THR A 122 8.22 -17.02 -0.94
C THR A 122 7.13 -17.67 -1.79
N VAL A 123 7.15 -17.41 -3.09
CA VAL A 123 6.32 -18.07 -4.09
C VAL A 123 7.21 -19.01 -4.89
N SER A 124 7.10 -20.31 -4.66
CA SER A 124 7.94 -21.34 -5.27
C SER A 124 7.17 -22.11 -6.34
N GLY A 125 7.80 -22.34 -7.51
CA GLY A 125 7.36 -23.39 -8.44
C GLY A 125 7.35 -24.72 -7.71
N GLY A 126 6.27 -25.49 -7.81
CA GLY A 126 6.04 -26.67 -6.98
C GLY A 126 7.26 -27.58 -6.83
N GLY A 127 7.84 -27.60 -5.63
CA GLY A 127 9.00 -28.42 -5.29
C GLY A 127 9.80 -27.83 -4.11
N GLN A 128 9.53 -28.36 -2.91
CA GLN A 128 10.22 -28.10 -1.62
C GLN A 128 9.83 -26.82 -0.85
N SER A 129 9.09 -27.06 0.23
CA SER A 129 8.87 -26.13 1.34
C SER A 129 10.17 -26.00 2.14
N ALA A 130 10.94 -24.94 1.90
CA ALA A 130 11.99 -24.54 2.84
C ALA A 130 11.33 -23.74 3.98
N SER A 131 11.23 -24.35 5.16
CA SER A 131 10.82 -23.65 6.39
C SER A 131 11.93 -22.69 6.80
N SER A 132 11.83 -21.41 6.44
CA SER A 132 12.71 -20.37 6.97
C SER A 132 12.11 -19.85 8.28
N THR A 133 12.71 -20.26 9.40
CA THR A 133 12.50 -19.60 10.68
C THR A 133 13.19 -18.23 10.61
N PRO A 134 12.51 -17.10 10.85
CA PRO A 134 13.18 -15.80 10.87
C PRO A 134 14.12 -15.75 12.08
N SER A 135 15.42 -15.58 11.83
CA SER A 135 16.39 -15.22 12.86
C SER A 135 16.42 -13.69 12.96
N PRO A 136 16.11 -13.08 14.12
CA PRO A 136 16.24 -11.64 14.30
C PRO A 136 17.74 -11.27 14.33
N THR A 137 18.15 -10.34 13.47
CA THR A 137 19.44 -9.64 13.61
C THR A 137 19.28 -8.60 14.70
N VAL A 138 19.81 -8.87 15.90
CA VAL A 138 19.90 -7.89 16.98
C VAL A 138 21.14 -7.04 16.72
N THR A 139 20.95 -5.81 16.26
CA THR A 139 22.03 -4.82 16.23
C THR A 139 22.27 -4.38 17.68
N ALA A 140 23.38 -4.83 18.27
CA ALA A 140 23.80 -4.39 19.59
C ALA A 140 24.28 -2.92 19.51
N THR A 141 23.52 -2.01 20.12
CA THR A 141 23.99 -0.66 20.43
C THR A 141 24.93 -0.76 21.63
N ALA A 142 26.21 -0.41 21.46
CA ALA A 142 27.15 -0.30 22.57
C ALA A 142 26.72 0.83 23.51
N ALA A 143 26.42 0.50 24.76
CA ALA A 143 26.28 1.47 25.83
C ALA A 143 27.69 1.90 26.24
N GLY A 144 28.06 3.14 25.91
CA GLY A 144 29.25 3.78 26.47
C GLY A 144 29.03 3.99 27.97
N THR A 145 29.92 3.43 28.77
CA THR A 145 30.08 3.72 30.19
C THR A 145 30.88 5.02 30.29
N ASP A 146 30.22 6.13 30.61
CA ASP A 146 30.92 7.33 31.06
C ASP A 146 31.11 7.21 32.58
N ASP A 147 32.36 6.98 32.95
CA ASP A 147 32.87 6.96 34.31
C ASP A 147 32.99 8.40 34.81
N GLU A 148 32.34 8.67 35.93
CA GLU A 148 32.34 9.97 36.60
C GLU A 148 33.64 10.09 37.40
N THR A 149 34.54 11.00 37.02
CA THR A 149 35.64 11.43 37.90
C THR A 149 35.66 12.94 37.96
N ALA A 150 35.19 13.46 39.09
CA ALA A 150 35.46 14.79 39.56
C ALA A 150 36.86 14.83 40.19
N ASP A 151 37.71 15.76 39.77
CA ASP A 151 38.73 16.29 40.68
C ASP A 151 39.01 17.77 40.39
N GLU A 152 39.34 18.47 41.45
CA GLU A 152 39.24 19.92 41.65
C GLU A 152 40.60 20.62 41.41
N THR A 153 40.55 21.76 40.71
CA THR A 153 41.43 22.95 40.72
C THR A 153 42.96 22.79 40.96
N THR A 154 43.78 23.17 39.97
CA THR A 154 45.01 23.96 40.21
C THR A 154 45.37 24.82 38.98
N ASP A 155 45.68 26.08 39.28
CA ASP A 155 46.05 27.22 38.45
C ASP A 155 47.41 27.03 37.72
N GLY A 156 47.56 27.50 36.47
CA GLY A 156 48.84 27.46 35.74
C GLY A 156 48.78 27.67 34.21
N ASP A 157 49.18 28.86 33.79
CA ASP A 157 49.60 29.38 32.47
C ASP A 157 49.74 28.47 31.22
N ILE A 158 49.18 29.00 30.11
CA ILE A 158 49.70 29.13 28.71
C ILE A 158 50.30 27.87 28.05
N PHE A 159 49.67 27.37 26.97
CA PHE A 159 50.15 27.40 25.57
C PHE A 159 49.18 26.66 24.62
N GLU A 160 49.16 27.17 23.38
CA GLU A 160 48.39 26.77 22.19
C GLU A 160 48.49 25.26 21.87
N ASP A 161 47.39 24.61 21.42
CA ASP A 161 47.32 24.06 20.06
C ASP A 161 45.97 23.37 19.71
N GLU A 162 45.64 23.46 18.42
CA GLU A 162 44.80 22.55 17.62
C GLU A 162 43.28 22.48 17.93
N SER A 163 42.54 23.46 17.39
CA SER A 163 41.11 23.32 17.12
C SER A 163 40.86 22.27 16.02
N GLY A 164 40.61 21.03 16.41
CA GLY A 164 40.10 19.97 15.54
C GLY A 164 38.66 20.24 15.09
N MET A 165 38.49 21.10 14.09
CA MET A 165 37.26 21.21 13.32
C MET A 165 37.20 20.05 12.32
N GLU A 166 36.60 18.94 12.73
CA GLU A 166 36.27 17.86 11.82
C GLU A 166 34.87 18.11 11.24
N THR A 167 34.82 18.89 10.15
CA THR A 167 33.62 18.99 9.31
C THR A 167 33.50 17.71 8.48
N PRO A 168 32.35 17.00 8.49
CA PRO A 168 32.13 15.88 7.58
C PRO A 168 32.19 16.36 6.12
N VAL A 169 33.27 15.96 5.43
CA VAL A 169 33.42 16.09 3.99
C VAL A 169 32.77 14.85 3.37
N GLY A 170 31.50 14.97 2.98
CA GLY A 170 30.75 13.95 2.27
C GLY A 170 29.95 14.60 1.15
N ALA A 171 30.58 14.72 -0.01
CA ALA A 171 30.08 15.40 -1.18
C ALA A 171 28.80 14.77 -1.74
N ALA A 172 28.01 15.62 -2.38
CA ALA A 172 26.93 15.23 -3.27
C ALA A 172 27.45 14.29 -4.37
N GLU A 173 26.96 13.05 -4.38
CA GLU A 173 26.93 12.23 -5.58
C GLU A 173 25.64 12.54 -6.36
N THR A 174 25.67 13.65 -7.11
CA THR A 174 24.78 13.83 -8.25
C THR A 174 25.48 13.25 -9.46
N GLY A 175 25.13 12.03 -9.88
CA GLY A 175 25.68 11.51 -11.13
C GLY A 175 25.45 10.02 -11.32
N GLY A 176 24.40 9.67 -12.06
CA GLY A 176 24.16 8.31 -12.49
C GLY A 176 22.92 8.21 -13.36
N GLY A 177 22.95 8.87 -14.53
CA GLY A 177 21.98 8.62 -15.59
C GLY A 177 22.09 7.17 -16.02
N GLY A 178 21.27 6.31 -15.40
CA GLY A 178 21.16 4.91 -15.74
C GLY A 178 20.35 4.75 -17.02
N ASP A 179 20.96 4.05 -17.97
CA ASP A 179 20.41 3.64 -19.25
C ASP A 179 18.92 3.30 -19.17
N ALA A 180 18.15 3.87 -20.11
CA ALA A 180 16.83 3.34 -20.43
C ALA A 180 17.02 1.88 -20.85
N GLY A 181 16.68 0.97 -19.94
CA GLY A 181 16.65 -0.46 -20.20
C GLY A 181 15.80 -0.80 -21.44
N PRO A 182 15.88 -2.03 -21.96
CA PRO A 182 15.20 -2.47 -23.18
C PRO A 182 13.69 -2.17 -23.20
N ASP A 183 13.07 -1.93 -22.04
CA ASP A 183 11.66 -1.59 -21.86
C ASP A 183 11.30 -0.12 -22.13
N GLY A 184 12.26 0.80 -22.23
CA GLY A 184 12.00 2.18 -22.65
C GLY A 184 11.50 2.27 -24.10
N ARG A 185 11.89 1.31 -24.96
CA ARG A 185 11.44 1.24 -26.36
C ARG A 185 10.03 0.67 -26.51
N MET A 186 9.58 -0.17 -25.56
CA MET A 186 8.22 -0.73 -25.55
C MET A 186 7.15 0.35 -25.26
N LEU A 187 7.45 1.32 -24.39
CA LEU A 187 6.54 2.44 -24.11
C LEU A 187 6.38 3.39 -25.31
N VAL A 188 7.44 3.62 -26.09
CA VAL A 188 7.35 4.43 -27.33
C VAL A 188 6.57 3.69 -28.42
N GLY A 189 6.74 2.36 -28.55
CA GLY A 189 6.06 1.56 -29.56
C GLY A 189 4.54 1.46 -29.37
N THR A 190 4.08 1.32 -28.13
CA THR A 190 2.64 1.25 -27.81
C THR A 190 1.92 2.59 -28.02
N GLY A 191 2.59 3.71 -27.72
CA GLY A 191 2.05 5.05 -27.98
C GLY A 191 1.78 5.34 -29.47
N LEU A 192 2.65 4.87 -30.38
CA LEU A 192 2.49 5.08 -31.82
C LEU A 192 1.26 4.34 -32.39
N LEU A 193 0.98 3.12 -31.92
CA LEU A 193 -0.16 2.31 -32.41
C LEU A 193 -1.52 2.92 -32.04
N ILE A 194 -1.63 3.54 -30.86
CA ILE A 194 -2.88 4.16 -30.39
C ILE A 194 -3.22 5.40 -31.24
N ILE A 195 -2.23 6.22 -31.61
CA ILE A 195 -2.44 7.42 -32.43
C ILE A 195 -2.87 7.05 -33.86
N LEU A 196 -2.30 5.99 -34.44
CA LEU A 196 -2.61 5.53 -35.80
C LEU A 196 -4.03 4.93 -35.90
N ALA A 197 -4.48 4.22 -34.86
CA ALA A 197 -5.84 3.68 -34.79
C ALA A 197 -6.91 4.78 -34.60
N ALA A 198 -6.63 5.84 -33.84
CA ALA A 198 -7.56 6.95 -33.67
C ALA A 198 -7.74 7.80 -34.95
N GLY A 199 -6.71 7.91 -35.79
CA GLY A 199 -6.75 8.67 -37.04
C GLY A 199 -7.65 8.06 -38.12
N SER A 200 -7.74 6.72 -38.20
CA SER A 200 -8.54 6.04 -39.23
C SER A 200 -10.05 6.11 -38.97
N GLY A 201 -10.47 6.09 -37.70
CA GLY A 201 -11.88 6.26 -37.31
C GLY A 201 -12.43 7.65 -37.62
N LEU A 202 -11.61 8.69 -37.47
CA LEU A 202 -12.04 10.08 -37.66
C LEU A 202 -12.29 10.43 -39.15
N LEU A 203 -11.55 9.80 -40.07
CA LEU A 203 -11.73 10.01 -41.52
C LEU A 203 -13.00 9.34 -42.06
N LEU A 204 -13.46 8.24 -41.46
CA LEU A 204 -14.71 7.59 -41.83
C LEU A 204 -15.94 8.35 -41.32
N HIS A 205 -15.83 9.04 -40.18
CA HIS A 205 -16.94 9.82 -39.63
C HIS A 205 -17.26 11.09 -40.44
N ARG A 206 -16.26 11.69 -41.11
CA ARG A 206 -16.45 12.89 -41.95
C ARG A 206 -17.18 12.62 -43.27
N ARG A 207 -17.37 11.37 -43.68
CA ARG A 207 -18.06 11.01 -44.94
C ARG A 207 -19.52 10.58 -44.75
N GLY A 208 -19.99 10.40 -43.51
CA GLY A 208 -21.34 9.93 -43.22
C GLY A 208 -22.42 11.02 -43.06
N THR A 209 -22.04 12.30 -42.95
CA THR A 209 -23.02 13.38 -42.71
C THR A 209 -23.38 14.10 -44.01
N SER A 210 -24.06 13.40 -44.91
CA SER A 210 -24.84 14.01 -45.98
C SER A 210 -26.04 13.12 -46.27
N VAL A 211 -27.21 13.51 -45.75
CA VAL A 211 -28.48 13.69 -46.48
C VAL A 211 -29.63 13.85 -45.46
N ARG A 212 -29.89 15.13 -45.18
CA ARG A 212 -31.18 15.87 -45.13
C ARG A 212 -32.36 15.58 -44.18
N PRO A 213 -33.20 16.61 -43.92
CA PRO A 213 -34.09 16.75 -42.76
C PRO A 213 -35.60 16.71 -43.08
N ARG A 214 -36.41 16.90 -42.02
CA ARG A 214 -37.88 17.14 -41.92
C ARG A 214 -38.76 15.89 -42.02
N SER A 215 -39.67 15.66 -41.06
CA SER A 215 -40.75 16.58 -40.69
C SER A 215 -41.38 16.27 -39.30
N PRO A 216 -42.15 17.21 -38.71
CA PRO A 216 -42.69 17.12 -37.36
C PRO A 216 -44.14 16.59 -37.32
N ARG A 217 -44.49 15.89 -36.23
CA ARG A 217 -45.85 15.61 -35.67
C ARG A 217 -45.59 14.70 -34.45
N ARG A 218 -46.18 14.82 -33.26
CA ARG A 218 -47.44 15.44 -32.81
C ARG A 218 -47.34 15.55 -31.27
N PRO A 219 -47.82 16.62 -30.63
CA PRO A 219 -48.03 16.65 -29.18
C PRO A 219 -49.37 16.00 -28.85
N GLY A 220 -49.40 15.02 -27.94
CA GLY A 220 -50.64 14.45 -27.43
C GLY A 220 -50.43 13.24 -26.52
N ASP A 221 -51.12 13.27 -25.39
CA ASP A 221 -51.40 12.22 -24.39
C ASP A 221 -50.30 11.90 -23.36
N ILE A 222 -50.38 12.44 -22.14
CA ILE A 222 -51.32 12.08 -21.04
C ILE A 222 -51.10 10.63 -20.59
N SER A 223 -50.35 10.44 -19.51
CA SER A 223 -50.91 9.76 -18.33
C SER A 223 -50.02 9.92 -17.11
N ARG A 224 -50.68 10.43 -16.07
CA ARG A 224 -50.32 10.31 -14.66
C ARG A 224 -50.10 8.84 -14.33
N ASN A 225 -49.14 8.54 -13.47
CA ASN A 225 -49.42 7.64 -12.36
C ASN A 225 -48.53 7.95 -11.17
N VAL A 226 -49.21 8.42 -10.12
CA VAL A 226 -48.80 8.41 -8.73
C VAL A 226 -49.04 7.00 -8.21
N ALA A 227 -48.08 6.41 -7.52
CA ALA A 227 -48.35 5.38 -6.52
C ALA A 227 -47.30 5.49 -5.42
N ARG A 228 -47.82 5.31 -4.20
CA ARG A 228 -47.26 5.64 -2.89
C ARG A 228 -45.96 4.93 -2.53
#